data_AF-A0A260YMF3-F1
#
_entry.id   AF-A0A260YMF3-F1
#
_cell.length_a   1.000
_cell.length_b   1.000
_cell.length_c   1.000
_cell.angle_alpha   90.00
_cell.angle_beta   90.00
_cell.angle_gamma   90.00
#
_symmetry.space_group_name_H-M   'P 1'
#
loop_
_entity.id
_entity.type
_entity.pdbx_description
1 polymer ?
#
loop_
_entity_poly.entity_id
_entity_poly.type
_entity_poly.pdbx_seq_one_letter_code
_entity_poly.pdbx_strand_id
1 'polypeptide(L)'
;NRVDLLMPAPCPETIPPYYTTSLHLIAGFSIPINLIGFYLVWFQSPGMFGYKYCLVYMQLISFLTEIHMSWICPGYYFFPMVGGYNTGEFFGQFISSHLSMTLWIFIFCFELAAGLCCFVYRHNAAAHISQ
;
A
#
# COMPACT_ATOMS: atom_id res chain seq x y z
N ASN A 1 46.79 4.57 0.60
CA ASN A 1 46.28 3.73 -0.51
C ASN A 1 45.27 2.77 0.10
N ARG A 2 44.01 2.89 -0.33
CA ARG A 2 42.77 2.60 0.39
C ARG A 2 42.51 1.09 0.51
N VAL A 3 42.56 0.51 1.72
CA VAL A 3 42.35 -0.93 2.01
C VAL A 3 40.90 -1.17 2.47
N ASP A 4 39.92 -0.64 1.73
CA ASP A 4 38.48 -0.72 2.04
C ASP A 4 37.69 -1.57 1.02
N LEU A 5 38.32 -2.56 0.37
CA LEU A 5 37.78 -3.10 -0.89
C LEU A 5 37.67 -4.62 -0.99
N LEU A 6 37.22 -5.32 0.07
CA LEU A 6 36.77 -6.72 -0.06
C LEU A 6 35.95 -7.22 1.15
N MET A 7 35.05 -6.39 1.71
CA MET A 7 33.88 -6.98 2.38
C MET A 7 32.88 -7.34 1.26
N PRO A 8 32.56 -8.63 1.02
CA PRO A 8 31.37 -8.94 0.24
C PRO A 8 30.21 -8.23 0.92
N ALA A 9 29.37 -7.54 0.14
CA ALA A 9 28.23 -6.85 0.71
C ALA A 9 27.45 -7.85 1.59
N PRO A 10 27.05 -7.50 2.83
CA PRO A 10 26.40 -8.44 3.75
C PRO A 10 24.97 -8.82 3.28
N CYS A 11 24.56 -8.36 2.10
CA CYS A 11 23.28 -8.69 1.51
C CYS A 11 23.41 -9.91 0.60
N PRO A 12 22.48 -10.88 0.70
CA PRO A 12 22.42 -11.99 -0.25
C PRO A 12 22.17 -11.44 -1.67
N GLU A 13 22.91 -11.97 -2.66
CA GLU A 13 22.77 -11.59 -4.07
C GLU A 13 21.40 -12.00 -4.66
N THR A 14 20.72 -12.95 -4.02
CA THR A 14 19.43 -13.47 -4.42
C THR A 14 18.42 -13.35 -3.28
N ILE A 15 17.19 -13.00 -3.65
CA ILE A 15 16.08 -12.87 -2.71
C ILE A 15 15.74 -14.25 -2.16
N PRO A 16 15.74 -14.44 -0.83
CA PRO A 16 15.37 -15.72 -0.26
C PRO A 16 13.88 -16.03 -0.48
N PRO A 17 13.52 -17.25 -0.90
CA PRO A 17 12.14 -17.59 -1.30
C PRO A 17 11.12 -17.46 -0.15
N TYR A 18 11.56 -17.61 1.10
CA TYR A 18 10.71 -17.46 2.28
C TYR A 18 10.18 -16.02 2.47
N TYR A 19 10.87 -15.01 1.94
CA TYR A 19 10.45 -13.62 2.05
C TYR A 19 9.18 -13.37 1.23
N THR A 20 9.18 -13.81 -0.03
CA THR A 20 8.02 -13.75 -0.94
C THR A 20 6.83 -14.50 -0.38
N THR A 21 7.04 -15.72 0.12
CA THR A 21 5.96 -16.51 0.75
C THR A 21 5.38 -15.80 1.97
N SER A 22 6.22 -15.19 2.81
CA SER A 22 5.76 -14.46 3.99
C SER A 22 4.91 -13.25 3.61
N LEU A 23 5.29 -12.50 2.57
CA LEU A 23 4.51 -11.37 2.06
C LEU A 23 3.14 -11.78 1.53
N HIS A 24 3.06 -12.87 0.76
CA HIS A 24 1.77 -13.39 0.28
C HIS A 24 0.88 -13.89 1.42
N LEU A 25 1.46 -14.45 2.48
CA LEU A 25 0.71 -14.83 3.68
C LEU A 25 0.15 -13.60 4.41
N ILE A 26 0.97 -12.57 4.62
CA ILE A 26 0.53 -11.31 5.25
C ILE A 26 -0.60 -10.68 4.43
N ALA A 27 -0.47 -10.65 3.11
CA ALA A 27 -1.52 -10.18 2.22
C ALA A 27 -2.81 -11.01 2.33
N GLY A 28 -2.69 -12.35 2.37
CA GLY A 28 -3.83 -13.25 2.57
C GLY A 28 -4.59 -12.97 3.86
N PHE A 29 -3.90 -12.61 4.94
CA PHE A 29 -4.53 -12.19 6.20
C PHE A 29 -5.07 -10.75 6.17
N SER A 30 -4.47 -9.87 5.40
CA SER A 30 -4.87 -8.46 5.37
C SER A 30 -6.14 -8.21 4.54
N ILE A 31 -6.39 -9.04 3.51
CA ILE A 31 -7.64 -9.02 2.72
C ILE A 31 -8.92 -9.13 3.60
N PRO A 32 -9.09 -10.16 4.45
CA PRO A 32 -10.28 -10.26 5.28
C PRO A 32 -10.37 -9.14 6.31
N ILE A 33 -9.24 -8.62 6.82
CA ILE A 33 -9.22 -7.50 7.76
C ILE A 33 -9.72 -6.22 7.08
N ASN A 34 -9.25 -5.93 5.86
CA ASN A 34 -9.73 -4.79 5.08
C ASN A 34 -11.21 -4.91 4.70
N LEU A 35 -11.70 -6.11 4.39
CA LEU A 35 -13.13 -6.37 4.14
C LEU A 35 -13.97 -6.14 5.39
N ILE A 36 -13.50 -6.58 6.57
CA ILE A 36 -14.16 -6.29 7.85
C ILE A 36 -14.17 -4.78 8.11
N GLY A 37 -13.06 -4.08 7.86
CA GLY A 37 -12.99 -2.61 7.95
C GLY A 37 -14.06 -1.94 7.07
N PHE A 38 -14.20 -2.39 5.83
CA PHE A 38 -15.23 -1.90 4.92
C PHE A 38 -16.65 -2.16 5.44
N TYR A 39 -16.90 -3.37 5.95
CA TYR A 39 -18.18 -3.74 6.55
C TYR A 39 -18.55 -2.87 7.76
N LEU A 40 -17.60 -2.67 8.68
CA LEU A 40 -17.78 -1.85 9.87
C LEU A 40 -18.06 -0.38 9.52
N VAL A 41 -17.32 0.19 8.58
CA VAL A 41 -17.54 1.58 8.15
C VAL A 41 -18.91 1.72 7.48
N TRP A 42 -19.32 0.76 6.65
CA TRP A 42 -20.57 0.85 5.92
C TRP A 42 -21.82 0.69 6.81
N PHE A 43 -21.82 -0.34 7.66
CA PHE A 43 -23.00 -0.74 8.45
C PHE A 43 -23.01 -0.20 9.88
N GLN A 44 -21.84 -0.05 10.51
CA GLN A 44 -21.75 0.29 11.94
C GLN A 44 -21.49 1.78 12.22
N SER A 45 -21.41 2.63 11.18
CA SER A 45 -21.34 4.10 11.33
C SER A 45 -22.63 4.84 10.96
N PRO A 46 -23.81 4.57 11.59
CA PRO A 46 -25.01 5.36 11.38
C PRO A 46 -24.93 6.66 12.22
N GLY A 47 -24.39 7.73 11.63
CA GLY A 47 -24.36 9.04 12.29
C GLY A 47 -23.36 10.04 11.71
N MET A 48 -22.38 9.57 10.92
CA MET A 48 -21.34 10.40 10.33
C MET A 48 -21.66 10.77 8.88
N PHE A 49 -22.71 11.57 8.67
CA PHE A 49 -23.10 12.05 7.35
C PHE A 49 -21.93 12.84 6.72
N GLY A 50 -21.43 12.42 5.56
CA GLY A 50 -20.24 12.98 4.91
C GLY A 50 -18.94 12.22 5.23
N TYR A 51 -18.50 12.20 6.50
CA TYR A 51 -17.23 11.56 6.87
C TYR A 51 -17.21 10.04 6.62
N LYS A 52 -18.38 9.38 6.70
CA LYS A 52 -18.50 7.96 6.32
C LYS A 52 -18.03 7.70 4.88
N TYR A 53 -18.38 8.57 3.94
CA TYR A 53 -17.97 8.41 2.54
C TYR A 53 -16.46 8.60 2.36
N CYS A 54 -15.84 9.51 3.13
CA CYS A 54 -14.39 9.66 3.12
C CYS A 54 -13.69 8.39 3.65
N LEU A 55 -14.18 7.83 4.76
CA LEU A 55 -13.64 6.59 5.32
C LEU A 55 -13.80 5.41 4.38
N VAL A 56 -14.97 5.26 3.73
CA VAL A 56 -15.20 4.21 2.72
C VAL A 56 -14.24 4.39 1.54
N TYR A 57 -14.04 5.62 1.08
CA TYR A 57 -13.12 5.94 0.00
C TYR A 57 -11.67 5.61 0.36
N MET A 58 -11.21 6.02 1.54
CA MET A 58 -9.90 5.63 2.09
C MET A 58 -9.74 4.10 2.13
N GLN A 59 -10.72 3.40 2.70
CA GLN A 59 -10.67 1.95 2.85
C GLN A 59 -10.64 1.22 1.50
N LEU A 60 -11.34 1.75 0.49
CA LEU A 60 -11.32 1.22 -0.87
C LEU A 60 -9.94 1.41 -1.52
N ILE A 61 -9.37 2.60 -1.41
CA ILE A 61 -8.04 2.88 -1.98
C ILE A 61 -6.97 2.05 -1.29
N SER A 62 -6.97 1.96 0.05
CA SER A 62 -6.01 1.12 0.78
C SER A 62 -6.15 -0.36 0.43
N PHE A 63 -7.36 -0.87 0.18
CA PHE A 63 -7.56 -2.24 -0.33
C PHE A 63 -6.96 -2.43 -1.73
N LEU A 64 -7.14 -1.46 -2.64
CA LEU A 64 -6.52 -1.49 -3.97
C LEU A 64 -4.99 -1.42 -3.88
N THR A 65 -4.45 -0.56 -3.01
CA THR A 65 -3.03 -0.44 -2.71
C THR A 65 -2.47 -1.78 -2.23
N GLU A 66 -3.16 -2.45 -1.31
CA GLU A 66 -2.74 -3.73 -0.77
C GLU A 66 -2.76 -4.85 -1.82
N ILE A 67 -3.80 -4.93 -2.66
CA ILE A 67 -3.85 -5.88 -3.77
C ILE A 67 -2.69 -5.62 -4.75
N HIS A 68 -2.46 -4.35 -5.10
CA HIS A 68 -1.40 -3.97 -6.02
C HIS A 68 -0.02 -4.34 -5.44
N MET A 69 0.22 -4.02 -4.17
CA MET A 69 1.45 -4.31 -3.46
C MET A 69 1.66 -5.77 -3.10
N SER A 70 0.61 -6.59 -3.08
CA SER A 70 0.73 -8.00 -2.69
C SER A 70 0.76 -8.94 -3.88
N TRP A 71 0.10 -8.58 -4.98
CA TRP A 71 -0.13 -9.47 -6.12
C TRP A 71 0.54 -9.00 -7.41
N ILE A 72 0.50 -7.69 -7.70
CA ILE A 72 1.03 -7.13 -8.95
C ILE A 72 2.52 -6.85 -8.80
N CYS A 73 2.90 -6.20 -7.70
CA CYS A 73 4.29 -5.95 -7.38
C CYS A 73 4.50 -6.03 -5.86
N PRO A 74 4.93 -7.19 -5.34
CA PRO A 74 5.46 -7.27 -3.99
C PRO A 74 6.56 -6.21 -3.83
N GLY A 75 6.41 -5.31 -2.85
CA GLY A 75 7.37 -4.24 -2.58
C GLY A 75 8.72 -4.82 -2.16
N TYR A 76 9.52 -5.26 -3.12
CA TYR A 76 10.76 -5.99 -2.88
C TYR A 76 11.90 -5.08 -2.40
N TYR A 77 11.74 -3.75 -2.43
CA TYR A 77 12.83 -2.82 -2.12
C TYR A 77 12.33 -1.59 -1.37
N PHE A 78 12.55 -1.58 -0.05
CA PHE A 78 12.49 -0.33 0.71
C PHE A 78 13.68 0.61 0.41
N PHE A 79 14.58 0.29 -0.53
CA PHE A 79 15.56 1.18 -1.18
C PHE A 79 16.19 0.50 -2.42
N PRO A 80 16.25 1.09 -3.63
CA PRO A 80 15.49 2.21 -4.17
C PRO A 80 14.15 1.72 -4.75
N MET A 81 13.08 2.44 -4.42
CA MET A 81 11.69 2.13 -4.77
C MET A 81 11.51 1.76 -6.25
N VAL A 82 12.36 2.25 -7.17
CA VAL A 82 12.20 2.08 -8.62
C VAL A 82 12.79 0.80 -9.23
N GLY A 83 13.77 0.17 -8.57
CA GLY A 83 14.48 -0.99 -9.13
C GLY A 83 13.75 -2.32 -9.03
N GLY A 84 12.72 -2.41 -8.18
CA GLY A 84 12.10 -3.67 -7.75
C GLY A 84 10.89 -4.17 -8.55
N TYR A 85 10.30 -3.32 -9.39
CA TYR A 85 8.96 -3.56 -9.94
C TYR A 85 8.88 -4.68 -10.99
N ASN A 86 10.00 -5.27 -11.40
CA ASN A 86 10.07 -6.32 -12.43
C ASN A 86 10.37 -7.74 -11.89
N THR A 87 10.43 -7.94 -10.57
CA THR A 87 10.79 -9.25 -9.97
C THR A 87 9.58 -10.01 -9.42
N GLY A 88 8.36 -9.68 -9.84
CA GLY A 88 7.19 -10.52 -9.55
C GLY A 88 7.26 -11.81 -10.35
N GLU A 89 7.58 -12.95 -9.70
CA GLU A 89 7.76 -14.26 -10.36
C GLU A 89 6.52 -14.73 -11.14
N PHE A 90 5.33 -14.23 -10.81
CA PHE A 90 4.07 -14.70 -11.39
C PHE A 90 3.37 -13.66 -12.31
N PHE A 91 3.18 -12.41 -11.85
CA PHE A 91 2.51 -11.35 -12.63
C PHE A 91 3.46 -10.32 -13.26
N GLY A 92 4.70 -10.21 -12.76
CA GLY A 92 5.70 -9.28 -13.28
C GLY A 92 6.20 -9.65 -14.69
N GLN A 93 5.94 -10.88 -15.15
CA GLN A 93 6.27 -11.31 -16.52
C GLN A 93 5.27 -10.83 -17.57
N PHE A 94 4.05 -10.46 -17.17
CA PHE A 94 2.99 -10.01 -18.09
C PHE A 94 2.86 -8.49 -18.17
N ILE A 95 3.34 -7.76 -17.15
CA ILE A 95 3.19 -6.31 -17.06
C ILE A 95 4.55 -5.61 -17.24
N SER A 96 4.60 -4.57 -18.08
CA SER A 96 5.81 -3.75 -18.21
C SER A 96 6.09 -3.02 -16.89
N SER A 97 7.35 -2.92 -16.48
CA SER A 97 7.79 -2.14 -15.31
C SER A 97 7.24 -0.72 -15.31
N HIS A 98 7.27 -0.06 -16.47
CA HIS A 98 6.76 1.30 -16.62
C HIS A 98 5.26 1.40 -16.36
N LEU A 99 4.50 0.38 -16.77
CA LEU A 99 3.06 0.32 -16.55
C LEU A 99 2.75 0.07 -15.08
N SER A 100 3.43 -0.88 -14.44
CA SER A 100 3.28 -1.13 -13.00
C SER A 100 3.57 0.13 -12.18
N MET A 101 4.62 0.87 -12.55
CA MET A 101 4.99 2.11 -11.88
C MET A 101 4.00 3.24 -12.06
N THR A 102 3.47 3.39 -13.27
CA THR A 102 2.44 4.39 -13.55
C THR A 102 1.18 4.10 -12.73
N LEU A 103 0.77 2.83 -12.66
CA LEU A 103 -0.36 2.40 -11.84
C LEU A 103 -0.12 2.63 -10.35
N TRP A 104 1.09 2.33 -9.86
CA TRP A 104 1.44 2.58 -8.47
C TRP A 104 1.35 4.06 -8.09
N ILE A 105 1.99 4.94 -8.89
CA ILE A 105 1.98 6.39 -8.65
C ILE A 105 0.54 6.92 -8.73
N PHE A 106 -0.26 6.42 -9.66
CA PHE A 106 -1.67 6.79 -9.78
C PHE A 106 -2.45 6.44 -8.52
N ILE A 107 -2.38 5.20 -8.04
CA ILE A 107 -3.05 4.75 -6.81
C ILE A 107 -2.58 5.58 -5.60
N PHE A 108 -1.27 5.81 -5.48
CA PHE A 108 -0.69 6.61 -4.41
C PHE A 108 -1.23 8.05 -4.39
N CYS A 109 -1.42 8.69 -5.55
CA CYS A 109 -2.04 10.01 -5.62
C CYS A 109 -3.49 10.00 -5.11
N PHE A 110 -4.28 8.97 -5.41
CA PHE A 110 -5.65 8.85 -4.87
C PHE A 110 -5.65 8.59 -3.37
N GLU A 111 -4.68 7.83 -2.87
CA GLU A 111 -4.53 7.56 -1.43
C GLU A 111 -4.20 8.84 -0.65
N LEU A 112 -3.30 9.67 -1.18
CA LEU A 112 -3.02 10.99 -0.61
C LEU A 112 -4.24 11.91 -0.63
N ALA A 113 -4.98 11.95 -1.75
CA ALA A 113 -6.20 12.75 -1.86
C ALA A 113 -7.28 12.29 -0.85
N ALA A 114 -7.46 10.97 -0.70
CA ALA A 114 -8.36 10.37 0.26
C ALA A 114 -7.97 10.76 1.71
N GLY A 115 -6.67 10.69 2.02
CA GLY A 115 -6.14 11.04 3.35
C GLY A 115 -6.35 12.51 3.69
N LEU A 116 -6.10 13.40 2.72
CA LEU A 116 -6.33 14.84 2.85
C LEU A 116 -7.81 15.15 3.08
N CYS A 117 -8.72 14.54 2.31
CA CYS A 117 -10.15 14.72 2.54
C CYS A 117 -10.53 14.32 3.97
N CYS A 118 -10.04 13.19 4.47
CA CYS A 118 -10.41 12.69 5.79
C CYS A 118 -9.82 13.56 6.90
N PHE A 119 -8.62 14.11 6.69
CA PHE A 119 -8.03 15.11 7.58
C PHE A 119 -8.88 16.39 7.65
N VAL A 120 -9.26 16.96 6.49
CA VAL A 120 -10.07 18.18 6.41
C VAL A 120 -11.44 17.99 7.07
N TYR A 121 -12.13 16.87 6.78
CA TYR A 121 -13.42 16.59 7.41
C TYR A 121 -13.31 16.46 8.93
N ARG A 122 -12.26 15.80 9.42
CA ARG A 122 -12.03 15.66 10.87
C ARG A 122 -11.69 17.00 11.51
N HIS A 123 -10.88 17.82 10.86
CA HIS A 123 -10.54 19.16 11.33
C HIS A 123 -11.77 20.06 11.43
N ASN A 124 -12.61 20.08 10.39
CA ASN A 124 -13.85 20.87 10.39
C ASN A 124 -14.82 20.41 11.47
N ALA A 125 -14.97 19.09 11.67
CA ALA A 125 -15.81 18.56 12.74
C ALA A 125 -15.30 18.99 14.14
N ALA A 126 -13.98 19.02 14.36
CA ALA A 126 -13.40 19.49 15.62
C ALA A 126 -13.62 21.01 15.84
N ALA A 127 -13.48 21.81 14.77
CA ALA A 127 -13.70 23.26 14.84
C ALA A 127 -15.13 23.61 15.24
N HIS A 128 -16.13 22.85 14.78
CA HIS A 128 -17.54 23.05 15.16
C HIS A 128 -17.87 22.71 16.62
N ILE A 129 -17.04 21.91 17.31
CA ILE A 129 -17.24 21.54 18.72
C ILE A 129 -16.62 22.58 19.66
N SER A 130 -15.62 23.35 19.18
CA SER A 130 -14.92 24.39 19.96
C SER A 130 -15.56 25.78 19.91
N GLN A 131 -16.74 25.93 19.29
CA GLN A 131 -17.54 27.16 19.29
C GLN A 131 -18.64 27.10 20.35
#